data_AF-A0A413R544-F1
#
_entry.id   AF-A0A413R544-F1
#
_cell.length_a   1.000
_cell.length_b   1.000
_cell.length_c   1.000
_cell.angle_alpha   90.00
_cell.angle_beta   90.00
_cell.angle_gamma   90.00
#
_symmetry.space_group_name_H-M   'P 1'
#
loop_
_entity.id
_entity.type
_entity.pdbx_description
1 polymer ?
#
loop_
_entity_poly.entity_id
_entity_poly.type
_entity_poly.pdbx_seq_one_letter_code
_entity_poly.pdbx_strand_id
1 'polypeptide(L)'
;MKKKKVLIIFILCVLVIGIPYMNVEIKTYKYGDQFKDRYTDTNMIESIEYYKVFSYSETKAKVLYVELGHETVNLVWFKKEDGKWMYDNCETIWSQNGSADGWTFPFYR
;
A
#
# COMPACT_ATOMS: atom_id res chain seq x y z
N MET A 1 32.32 7.92 23.15
CA MET A 1 31.08 8.72 22.93
C MET A 1 30.65 8.79 21.46
N LYS A 2 31.54 9.12 20.51
CA LYS A 2 31.21 9.20 19.07
C LYS A 2 30.60 7.90 18.49
N LYS A 3 31.20 6.73 18.76
CA LYS A 3 30.69 5.42 18.30
C LYS A 3 29.27 5.09 18.80
N LYS A 4 28.96 5.43 20.07
CA LYS A 4 27.60 5.27 20.64
C LYS A 4 26.58 6.18 19.96
N LYS A 5 26.95 7.44 19.65
CA LYS A 5 26.09 8.37 18.89
C LYS A 5 25.80 7.87 17.47
N VAL A 6 26.82 7.36 16.77
CA VAL A 6 26.66 6.77 15.42
C VAL A 6 25.72 5.56 15.46
N LEU A 7 25.87 4.68 16.46
CA LEU A 7 24.96 3.53 16.63
C LEU A 7 23.51 3.96 16.87
N ILE A 8 23.28 4.98 17.70
CA ILE A 8 21.92 5.50 17.96
C ILE A 8 21.31 6.08 16.67
N ILE A 9 22.07 6.85 15.90
CA ILE A 9 21.61 7.40 14.62
C ILE A 9 21.25 6.27 13.65
N PHE A 10 22.10 5.25 13.55
CA PHE A 10 21.84 4.09 12.71
C PHE A 10 20.54 3.38 13.10
N ILE A 11 20.33 3.13 14.40
CA ILE A 11 19.09 2.52 14.92
C ILE A 11 17.87 3.38 14.57
N LEU A 12 17.96 4.71 14.74
CA LEU A 12 16.89 5.63 14.37
C LEU A 12 16.56 5.56 12.88
N CYS A 13 17.56 5.51 11.99
CA CYS A 13 17.32 5.36 10.56
C CYS A 13 16.59 4.04 10.23
N VAL A 14 17.02 2.93 10.84
CA VAL A 14 16.37 1.63 10.65
C VAL A 14 14.92 1.66 11.14
N LEU A 15 14.64 2.29 12.29
CA LEU A 15 13.29 2.40 12.83
C LEU A 15 12.38 3.28 11.96
N VAL A 16 12.89 4.42 11.46
CA VAL A 16 12.14 5.33 10.58
C VAL A 16 11.71 4.64 9.29
N ILE A 17 12.53 3.73 8.76
CA ILE A 17 12.20 2.95 7.56
C ILE A 17 11.32 1.74 7.93
N GLY A 18 11.71 0.97 8.94
CA GLY A 18 11.09 -0.32 9.27
C GLY A 18 9.70 -0.22 9.88
N ILE A 19 9.43 0.79 10.72
CA ILE A 19 8.12 0.96 11.37
C ILE A 19 6.99 1.13 10.33
N PRO A 20 7.12 1.99 9.31
CA PRO A 20 6.16 2.07 8.21
C PRO A 20 5.87 0.73 7.52
N TYR A 21 6.90 -0.04 7.15
CA TYR A 21 6.71 -1.37 6.52
C TYR A 21 5.93 -2.30 7.43
N MET A 22 6.36 -2.43 8.70
CA MET A 22 5.66 -3.27 9.68
C MET A 22 4.18 -2.85 9.85
N ASN A 23 3.91 -1.55 9.84
CA ASN A 23 2.55 -1.03 9.99
C ASN A 23 1.64 -1.41 8.81
N VAL A 24 2.17 -1.38 7.58
CA VAL A 24 1.45 -1.83 6.38
C VAL A 24 1.23 -3.35 6.41
N GLU A 25 2.23 -4.13 6.78
CA GLU A 25 2.09 -5.59 6.90
C GLU A 25 1.04 -5.98 7.95
N ILE A 26 1.05 -5.35 9.14
CA ILE A 26 0.06 -5.60 10.20
C ILE A 26 -1.36 -5.29 9.72
N LYS A 27 -1.57 -4.17 9.03
CA LYS A 27 -2.88 -3.81 8.47
C LYS A 27 -3.30 -4.78 7.37
N THR A 28 -2.37 -5.20 6.52
CA THR A 28 -2.63 -6.17 5.45
C THR A 28 -3.04 -7.50 6.05
N TYR A 29 -2.35 -7.97 7.09
CA TYR A 29 -2.73 -9.17 7.82
C TYR A 29 -4.12 -9.03 8.49
N LYS A 30 -4.37 -7.91 9.17
CA LYS A 30 -5.60 -7.74 9.98
C LYS A 30 -6.86 -7.48 9.13
N TYR A 31 -6.72 -6.77 8.02
CA TYR A 31 -7.86 -6.25 7.25
C TYR A 31 -7.84 -6.66 5.78
N GLY A 32 -6.76 -7.29 5.31
CA GLY A 32 -6.55 -7.55 3.89
C GLY A 32 -7.60 -8.46 3.27
N ASP A 33 -8.20 -9.38 4.02
CA ASP A 33 -9.27 -10.25 3.50
C ASP A 33 -10.48 -9.47 2.99
N GLN A 34 -10.72 -8.25 3.52
CA GLN A 34 -11.81 -7.39 3.05
C GLN A 34 -11.54 -6.77 1.65
N PHE A 35 -10.28 -6.80 1.18
CA PHE A 35 -9.83 -6.09 -0.02
C PHE A 35 -9.17 -6.99 -1.06
N LYS A 36 -8.93 -8.27 -0.76
CA LYS A 36 -8.18 -9.20 -1.61
C LYS A 36 -8.64 -9.20 -3.08
N ASP A 37 -9.95 -9.28 -3.29
CA ASP A 37 -10.54 -9.38 -4.62
C ASP A 37 -11.16 -8.06 -5.11
N ARG A 38 -11.07 -6.99 -4.30
CA ARG A 38 -11.72 -5.70 -4.59
C ARG A 38 -10.97 -4.82 -5.60
N TYR A 39 -9.82 -5.25 -6.10
CA TYR A 39 -9.18 -4.60 -7.24
C TYR A 39 -10.09 -4.63 -8.48
N THR A 40 -10.95 -5.65 -8.59
CA THR A 40 -11.94 -5.80 -9.67
C THR A 40 -12.98 -4.68 -9.67
N ASP A 41 -13.24 -4.03 -8.53
CA ASP A 41 -14.17 -2.89 -8.45
C ASP A 41 -13.71 -1.69 -9.29
N THR A 42 -12.42 -1.61 -9.64
CA THR A 42 -11.85 -0.53 -10.45
C THR A 42 -12.21 -0.63 -11.93
N ASN A 43 -12.50 -1.83 -12.45
CA ASN A 43 -12.54 -2.15 -13.89
C ASN A 43 -11.27 -1.77 -14.68
N MET A 44 -10.15 -1.47 -13.99
CA MET A 44 -8.87 -1.09 -14.61
C MET A 44 -7.77 -2.11 -14.35
N ILE A 45 -7.94 -2.96 -13.32
CA ILE A 45 -6.95 -3.94 -12.89
C ILE A 45 -7.48 -5.34 -13.22
N GLU A 46 -6.80 -6.05 -14.13
CA GLU A 46 -7.22 -7.40 -14.54
C GLU A 46 -6.73 -8.48 -13.58
N SER A 47 -5.47 -8.38 -13.15
CA SER A 47 -4.84 -9.36 -12.26
C SER A 47 -3.81 -8.69 -11.35
N ILE A 48 -3.62 -9.26 -10.17
CA ILE A 48 -2.67 -8.76 -9.17
C ILE A 48 -1.69 -9.85 -8.78
N GLU A 49 -0.46 -9.47 -8.47
CA GLU A 49 0.53 -10.34 -7.82
C GLU A 49 0.35 -10.32 -6.30
N TYR A 50 0.18 -9.11 -5.74
CA TYR A 50 -0.11 -8.92 -4.34
C TYR A 50 -0.77 -7.55 -4.07
N TYR A 51 -1.18 -7.35 -2.82
CA TYR A 51 -1.77 -6.11 -2.36
C TYR A 51 -1.32 -5.78 -0.93
N LYS A 52 -1.43 -4.50 -0.56
CA LYS A 52 -1.01 -3.96 0.74
C LYS A 52 -1.99 -2.92 1.25
N VAL A 53 -2.45 -3.07 2.49
CA VAL A 53 -3.35 -2.10 3.15
C VAL A 53 -2.52 -0.99 3.78
N PHE A 54 -2.40 0.13 3.08
CA PHE A 54 -1.63 1.30 3.53
C PHE A 54 -2.31 2.05 4.68
N SER A 55 -3.63 2.23 4.59
CA SER A 55 -4.41 2.83 5.67
C SER A 55 -5.77 2.17 5.79
N TYR A 56 -6.26 2.16 7.02
CA TYR A 56 -7.56 1.59 7.37
C TYR A 56 -8.16 2.40 8.52
N SER A 57 -9.44 2.71 8.39
CA SER A 57 -10.34 3.14 9.45
C SER A 57 -11.66 2.37 9.31
N GLU A 58 -12.62 2.60 10.20
CA GLU A 58 -13.94 1.98 10.10
C GLU A 58 -14.73 2.42 8.87
N THR A 59 -14.38 3.56 8.26
CA THR A 59 -15.11 4.18 7.16
C THR A 59 -14.29 4.38 5.88
N LYS A 60 -12.97 4.22 5.92
CA LYS A 60 -12.08 4.42 4.76
C LYS A 60 -10.93 3.43 4.75
N ALA A 61 -10.50 3.03 3.57
CA ALA A 61 -9.27 2.27 3.38
C ALA A 61 -8.50 2.77 2.16
N LYS A 62 -7.19 2.57 2.19
CA LYS A 62 -6.29 2.80 1.07
C LYS A 62 -5.45 1.56 0.86
N VAL A 63 -5.56 0.95 -0.32
CA VAL A 63 -4.97 -0.33 -0.66
C VAL A 63 -4.11 -0.16 -1.90
N LEU A 64 -2.86 -0.57 -1.82
CA LEU A 64 -1.96 -0.65 -2.97
C LEU A 64 -2.12 -2.03 -3.59
N TYR A 65 -2.34 -2.08 -4.89
CA TYR A 65 -2.37 -3.30 -5.70
C TYR A 65 -1.19 -3.25 -6.67
N VAL A 66 -0.42 -4.33 -6.70
CA VAL A 66 0.65 -4.54 -7.69
C VAL A 66 0.14 -5.54 -8.70
N GLU A 67 0.11 -5.13 -9.96
CA GLU A 67 -0.33 -5.98 -11.06
C GLU A 67 0.70 -7.08 -11.34
N LEU A 68 0.23 -8.18 -11.95
CA LEU A 68 1.07 -9.32 -12.26
C LEU A 68 2.30 -8.90 -13.08
N GLY A 69 3.49 -9.43 -12.74
CA GLY A 69 4.72 -9.06 -13.43
C GLY A 69 5.26 -7.69 -13.03
N HIS A 70 4.68 -7.07 -11.98
CA HIS A 70 5.05 -5.76 -11.48
C HIS A 70 4.96 -4.66 -12.53
N GLU A 71 4.05 -4.79 -13.52
CA GLU A 71 3.93 -3.87 -14.65
C GLU A 71 3.29 -2.54 -14.27
N THR A 72 2.37 -2.56 -13.31
CA THR A 72 1.63 -1.39 -12.85
C THR A 72 1.38 -1.47 -11.35
N VAL A 73 1.48 -0.32 -10.66
CA VAL A 73 1.19 -0.18 -9.24
C VAL A 73 0.06 0.84 -9.08
N ASN A 74 -1.07 0.39 -8.55
CA ASN A 74 -2.26 1.19 -8.36
C ASN A 74 -2.54 1.40 -6.87
N LEU A 75 -2.85 2.63 -6.48
CA LEU A 75 -3.35 2.96 -5.15
C LEU A 75 -4.86 3.18 -5.25
N VAL A 76 -5.62 2.40 -4.50
CA VAL A 76 -7.09 2.40 -4.56
C VAL A 76 -7.65 2.80 -3.21
N TRP A 77 -8.60 3.73 -3.24
CA TRP A 77 -9.34 4.18 -2.06
C TRP A 77 -10.71 3.53 -2.04
N PHE A 78 -11.10 3.12 -0.84
CA PHE A 78 -12.42 2.60 -0.55
C PHE A 78 -13.07 3.42 0.56
N LYS A 79 -14.38 3.61 0.46
CA LYS A 79 -15.25 4.17 1.50
C LYS A 79 -16.22 3.11 1.98
N LYS A 80 -16.59 3.14 3.26
CA LYS A 80 -17.59 2.25 3.82
C LYS A 80 -18.93 2.97 3.91
N GLU A 81 -19.90 2.45 3.18
CA GLU A 81 -21.27 2.97 3.13
C GLU A 81 -22.21 1.82 3.50
N ASP A 82 -23.10 2.04 4.48
CA ASP A 82 -24.04 1.03 5.00
C ASP A 82 -23.38 -0.33 5.34
N GLY A 83 -22.17 -0.26 5.92
CA GLY A 83 -21.38 -1.42 6.33
C GLY A 83 -20.65 -2.15 5.20
N LYS A 84 -20.80 -1.70 3.94
CA LYS A 84 -20.16 -2.29 2.76
C LYS A 84 -19.04 -1.40 2.23
N TRP A 85 -17.96 -2.02 1.80
CA TRP A 85 -16.88 -1.30 1.11
C TRP A 85 -17.29 -0.99 -0.32
N MET A 86 -17.14 0.28 -0.69
CA MET A 86 -17.41 0.84 -2.01
C MET A 86 -16.12 1.43 -2.56
N TYR A 87 -15.87 1.23 -3.85
CA TYR A 87 -14.81 1.92 -4.58
C TYR A 87 -15.02 3.43 -4.53
N ASP A 88 -13.95 4.20 -4.28
CA ASP A 88 -13.98 5.66 -4.21
C ASP A 88 -13.09 6.30 -5.28
N ASN A 89 -11.83 5.86 -5.38
CA ASN A 89 -10.87 6.41 -6.34
C ASN A 89 -9.75 5.41 -6.65
N CYS A 90 -9.11 5.55 -7.82
CA CYS A 90 -7.90 4.82 -8.19
C CYS A 90 -6.87 5.81 -8.75
N GLU A 91 -5.61 5.64 -8.34
CA GLU A 91 -4.47 6.38 -8.89
C GLU A 91 -3.39 5.37 -9.27
N THR A 92 -3.00 5.36 -10.55
CA THR A 92 -1.82 4.61 -10.99
C THR A 92 -0.57 5.36 -10.57
N ILE A 93 0.16 4.82 -9.60
CA ILE A 93 1.35 5.45 -9.04
C ILE A 93 2.55 5.23 -9.95
N TRP A 94 2.70 4.02 -10.48
CA TRP A 94 3.82 3.65 -11.33
C TRP A 94 3.34 2.70 -12.43
N SER A 95 3.87 2.83 -13.64
CA SER A 95 3.59 1.90 -14.74
C SER A 95 4.80 1.74 -15.65
N GLN A 96 5.03 0.52 -16.14
CA GLN A 96 6.05 0.19 -17.12
C GLN A 96 5.71 0.71 -18.52
N ASN A 97 4.43 0.58 -18.89
CA ASN A 97 3.94 0.87 -20.24
C ASN A 97 3.16 2.20 -20.32
N GLY A 98 2.88 2.82 -19.17
CA GLY A 98 2.23 4.13 -19.06
C GLY A 98 3.20 5.28 -18.78
N SER A 99 2.66 6.45 -18.49
CA SER A 99 3.43 7.66 -18.16
C SER A 99 3.61 7.88 -16.64
N ALA A 100 3.08 6.99 -15.80
CA ALA A 100 3.15 7.12 -14.34
C ALA A 100 4.51 6.68 -13.79
N ASP A 101 5.19 7.56 -13.04
CA ASP A 101 6.54 7.36 -12.51
C ASP A 101 6.69 7.70 -11.02
N GLY A 102 5.57 7.76 -10.30
CA GLY A 102 5.50 8.09 -8.89
C GLY A 102 6.04 6.99 -7.96
N TRP A 103 5.99 7.26 -6.66
CA TRP A 103 6.46 6.35 -5.61
C TRP A 103 5.57 6.42 -4.37
N THR A 104 5.59 5.37 -3.56
CA THR A 104 4.94 5.31 -2.26
C THR A 104 5.97 5.11 -1.14
N PHE A 105 5.60 5.47 0.08
CA PHE A 105 6.31 5.09 1.29
C PHE A 105 5.36 4.38 2.26
N PRO A 106 5.63 3.14 2.68
CA PRO A 106 6.77 2.31 2.30
C PRO A 106 6.76 1.96 0.82
N PHE A 107 7.93 1.65 0.25
CA PHE A 107 8.05 1.37 -1.17
C PHE A 107 7.63 -0.07 -1.46
N TYR A 108 6.57 -0.22 -2.24
CA TYR A 108 6.15 -1.49 -2.83
C TYR A 108 6.11 -1.30 -4.34
N ARG A 109 6.66 -2.27 -5.06
CA ARG A 109 6.68 -2.30 -6.51
C ARG A 109 6.48 -3.71 -6.97
#